data_AF-Q9USJ7-F1
#
_entry.id   AF-Q9USJ7-F1
#
_cell.length_a   1.000
_cell.length_b   1.000
_cell.length_c   1.000
_cell.angle_alpha   90.00
_cell.angle_beta   90.00
_cell.angle_gamma   90.00
#
_symmetry.space_group_name_H-M   'P 1'
#
loop_
_entity.id
_entity.type
_entity.pdbx_description
1 polymer ?
#
loop_
_entity_poly.entity_id
_entity_poly.type
_entity_poly.pdbx_seq_one_letter_code
_entity_poly.pdbx_strand_id
1 'polypeptide(L)'
;MIGRRPQGLRAAASLKKQQQLEKQKQEASYELSGNSSPSKENGSENVDNGEMEDETMLVYTEEDNISQLWGLYEMSREKLENDDIDASVSLVFGTIHEADRILRNTEDISTLPKDFHAAYSSALLAVSELFEIAQKRLKETNTEESYIDAAIERAQLGLDAPGNESRLFLALARAYLEKVRVLVWRHDNEESLANIPVTQLVNPYIEKAIQYLRPLAQDSTEYFDALTPDSLRPLYILSSYLFQFGDQFSEAFLLDVCSIITALWLKSVVDPNTPAYYKLIAQEAVLNNYTTFAEYYMDLLDNSESNVDDLINKASSWLNNSVDTWNVIYTLDKSPERLLKLADIKMDLAQIVQDEASQDNYLKEACNAIKEAQGSGVELSPDYVEFVEAYSA
;
A
#
# COMPACT_ATOMS: atom_id res chain seq x y z
N MET A 1 8.39 -5.16 -6.81
CA MET A 1 9.49 -4.20 -7.06
C MET A 1 10.64 -4.56 -6.13
N ILE A 2 11.86 -4.68 -6.64
CA ILE A 2 13.06 -4.82 -5.82
C ILE A 2 13.19 -3.50 -5.04
N GLY A 3 12.86 -3.52 -3.74
CA GLY A 3 13.04 -2.36 -2.87
C GLY A 3 14.48 -1.89 -2.98
N ARG A 4 14.68 -0.61 -3.30
CA ARG A 4 16.00 0.01 -3.15
C ARG A 4 16.43 -0.21 -1.70
N ARG A 5 17.67 -0.68 -1.51
CA ARG A 5 18.26 -0.94 -0.19
C ARG A 5 18.14 0.33 0.67
N PRO A 6 17.85 0.22 1.98
CA PRO A 6 17.93 1.37 2.88
C PRO A 6 19.28 2.06 2.72
N GLN A 7 19.29 3.34 2.34
CA GLN A 7 20.53 4.13 2.20
C GLN A 7 21.31 4.15 3.53
N GLY A 8 20.59 4.14 4.67
CA GLY A 8 21.12 4.15 6.03
C GLY A 8 22.08 3.02 6.35
N LEU A 9 21.87 1.78 5.88
CA LEU A 9 22.76 0.65 6.21
C LEU A 9 24.20 0.87 5.68
N ARG A 10 24.33 1.35 4.44
CA ARG A 10 25.64 1.64 3.83
C ARG A 10 26.26 2.90 4.43
N ALA A 11 25.45 3.94 4.66
CA ALA A 11 25.93 5.18 5.26
C ALA A 11 26.42 4.93 6.69
N ALA A 12 25.65 4.23 7.52
CA ALA A 12 25.98 3.94 8.92
C ALA A 12 27.21 3.04 9.06
N ALA A 13 27.32 1.98 8.25
CA ALA A 13 28.52 1.14 8.23
C ALA A 13 29.77 1.94 7.77
N SER A 14 29.62 2.82 6.77
CA SER A 14 30.72 3.67 6.28
C SER A 14 31.13 4.75 7.30
N LEU A 15 30.18 5.45 7.92
CA LEU A 15 30.42 6.52 8.88
C LEU A 15 31.12 5.97 10.13
N LYS A 16 30.61 4.84 10.64
CA LYS A 16 31.23 4.19 11.81
C LYS A 16 32.59 3.60 11.46
N LYS A 17 32.78 3.04 10.25
CA LYS A 17 34.10 2.63 9.76
C LYS A 17 35.07 3.81 9.64
N GLN A 18 34.60 5.03 9.33
CA GLN A 18 35.41 6.25 9.32
C GLN A 18 35.80 6.68 10.75
N GLN A 19 34.83 6.71 11.68
CA GLN A 19 35.08 7.00 13.10
C GLN A 19 35.97 5.93 13.77
N GLN A 20 35.85 4.67 13.35
CA GLN A 20 36.68 3.56 13.80
C GLN A 20 38.05 3.54 13.12
N LEU A 21 38.21 3.98 11.88
CA LEU A 21 39.55 4.15 11.29
C LEU A 21 40.38 5.21 12.04
N GLU A 22 39.72 6.16 12.70
CA GLU A 22 40.36 7.09 13.62
C GLU A 22 40.62 6.50 15.01
N LYS A 23 39.70 5.69 15.57
CA LYS A 23 39.89 5.03 16.89
C LYS A 23 40.75 3.76 16.86
N GLN A 24 40.66 2.91 15.83
CA GLN A 24 41.43 1.67 15.66
C GLN A 24 42.87 1.89 15.18
N LYS A 25 43.22 3.09 14.69
CA LYS A 25 44.63 3.53 14.64
C LYS A 25 45.27 3.60 16.04
N GLN A 26 44.47 3.60 17.11
CA GLN A 26 44.96 3.63 18.48
C GLN A 26 44.89 2.26 19.21
N GLU A 27 44.14 1.27 18.73
CA GLU A 27 43.78 0.09 19.57
C GLU A 27 43.96 -1.30 18.92
N ALA A 28 44.51 -1.41 17.71
CA ALA A 28 44.75 -2.69 17.04
C ALA A 28 45.93 -3.49 17.64
N SER A 29 45.67 -4.26 18.70
CA SER A 29 46.45 -5.44 19.10
C SER A 29 45.56 -6.50 19.77
N TYR A 30 45.60 -7.73 19.24
CA TYR A 30 44.99 -9.00 19.70
C TYR A 30 43.53 -9.27 19.28
N GLU A 31 43.26 -10.00 18.18
CA GLU A 31 43.26 -11.49 17.99
C GLU A 31 42.01 -12.20 18.57
N LEU A 32 41.43 -13.28 18.03
CA LEU A 32 41.13 -13.83 16.69
C LEU A 32 40.36 -15.16 16.93
N SER A 33 39.32 -15.45 16.13
CA SER A 33 38.68 -16.77 15.87
C SER A 33 37.84 -17.42 16.99
N GLY A 34 36.74 -18.17 16.76
CA GLY A 34 36.01 -18.76 15.61
C GLY A 34 34.93 -19.69 16.21
N ASN A 35 34.04 -20.44 15.56
CA ASN A 35 33.52 -20.60 14.20
C ASN A 35 32.32 -21.59 14.31
N SER A 36 31.33 -21.51 13.40
CA SER A 36 30.43 -22.57 12.86
C SER A 36 29.44 -23.35 13.76
N SER A 37 28.26 -23.85 13.35
CA SER A 37 27.24 -23.66 12.28
C SER A 37 26.16 -24.75 12.52
N PRO A 38 24.86 -24.55 12.16
CA PRO A 38 23.77 -25.54 12.35
C PRO A 38 23.30 -26.20 11.03
N SER A 39 22.35 -27.15 11.12
CA SER A 39 21.73 -27.88 9.98
C SER A 39 20.28 -28.29 10.30
N LYS A 40 19.28 -27.85 9.48
CA LYS A 40 18.44 -28.61 8.49
C LYS A 40 17.48 -29.66 9.09
N GLU A 41 16.22 -29.88 8.70
CA GLU A 41 15.55 -30.02 7.38
C GLU A 41 14.02 -30.21 7.65
N ASN A 42 13.10 -29.52 6.93
CA ASN A 42 12.25 -29.95 5.78
C ASN A 42 10.97 -30.80 6.01
N GLY A 43 9.88 -30.40 5.32
CA GLY A 43 8.80 -31.27 4.77
C GLY A 43 7.36 -30.78 5.01
N SER A 44 6.72 -30.04 4.08
CA SER A 44 5.83 -30.47 2.95
C SER A 44 4.42 -30.93 3.42
N GLU A 45 3.37 -30.11 3.29
CA GLU A 45 2.43 -29.93 2.15
C GLU A 45 1.55 -31.14 1.79
N ASN A 46 0.21 -30.97 1.83
CA ASN A 46 -0.67 -31.24 0.68
C ASN A 46 -2.13 -30.77 0.90
N VAL A 47 -2.70 -30.36 -0.23
CA VAL A 47 -3.97 -29.66 -0.50
C VAL A 47 -5.07 -30.66 -0.89
N ASP A 48 -6.35 -30.36 -0.65
CA ASP A 48 -7.44 -30.79 -1.54
C ASP A 48 -8.64 -29.84 -1.47
N ASN A 49 -9.15 -29.42 -2.64
CA ASN A 49 -10.24 -28.47 -2.85
C ASN A 49 -11.51 -29.21 -3.32
N GLY A 50 -12.68 -28.81 -2.80
CA GLY A 50 -13.99 -29.36 -3.16
C GLY A 50 -14.97 -28.27 -3.63
N GLU A 51 -15.56 -28.53 -4.79
CA GLU A 51 -16.44 -27.74 -5.67
C GLU A 51 -17.64 -27.03 -5.01
N MET A 52 -17.96 -25.83 -5.54
CA MET A 52 -19.12 -25.00 -5.17
C MET A 52 -20.42 -25.38 -5.91
N GLU A 53 -21.52 -25.13 -5.20
CA GLU A 53 -22.91 -25.31 -5.60
C GLU A 53 -23.51 -24.07 -6.30
N ASP A 54 -24.50 -24.37 -7.16
CA ASP A 54 -25.31 -23.52 -8.05
C ASP A 54 -26.17 -22.51 -7.26
N GLU A 55 -26.04 -21.20 -7.55
CA GLU A 55 -26.66 -20.10 -6.80
C GLU A 55 -28.17 -19.92 -7.10
N THR A 56 -28.99 -20.22 -6.10
CA THR A 56 -30.42 -19.88 -6.03
C THR A 56 -30.65 -18.41 -5.69
N MET A 57 -31.45 -17.72 -6.50
CA MET A 57 -31.76 -16.29 -6.39
C MET A 57 -32.77 -15.95 -5.29
N LEU A 58 -32.49 -14.87 -4.56
CA LEU A 58 -33.32 -14.22 -3.53
C LEU A 58 -34.06 -13.00 -4.12
N VAL A 59 -35.35 -12.77 -3.81
CA VAL A 59 -36.18 -11.69 -4.39
C VAL A 59 -36.67 -10.71 -3.31
N TYR A 60 -36.35 -9.40 -3.41
CA TYR A 60 -36.78 -8.34 -2.47
C TYR A 60 -37.02 -6.96 -3.13
N THR A 61 -37.39 -5.92 -2.35
CA THR A 61 -37.75 -4.56 -2.84
C THR A 61 -36.56 -3.81 -3.46
N GLU A 62 -36.75 -2.76 -4.28
CA GLU A 62 -35.63 -2.10 -4.99
C GLU A 62 -34.52 -1.55 -4.06
N GLU A 63 -34.86 -0.89 -2.94
CA GLU A 63 -33.84 -0.41 -1.98
C GLU A 63 -33.14 -1.58 -1.27
N ASP A 64 -33.90 -2.61 -0.88
CA ASP A 64 -33.31 -3.84 -0.33
C ASP A 64 -32.39 -4.52 -1.36
N ASN A 65 -32.72 -4.44 -2.65
CA ASN A 65 -31.92 -5.01 -3.73
C ASN A 65 -30.58 -4.28 -3.87
N ILE A 66 -30.49 -2.97 -3.64
CA ILE A 66 -29.20 -2.26 -3.67
C ILE A 66 -28.32 -2.67 -2.48
N SER A 67 -28.90 -2.79 -1.29
CA SER A 67 -28.16 -3.29 -0.11
C SER A 67 -27.69 -4.73 -0.30
N GLN A 68 -28.51 -5.59 -0.89
CA GLN A 68 -28.13 -6.97 -1.22
C GLN A 68 -27.07 -7.05 -2.32
N LEU A 69 -27.13 -6.15 -3.31
CA LEU A 69 -26.11 -6.06 -4.35
C LEU A 69 -24.73 -5.76 -3.74
N TRP A 70 -24.67 -4.85 -2.77
CA TRP A 70 -23.46 -4.60 -1.98
C TRP A 70 -23.07 -5.82 -1.13
N GLY A 71 -24.02 -6.47 -0.47
CA GLY A 71 -23.76 -7.70 0.29
C GLY A 71 -23.11 -8.81 -0.55
N LEU A 72 -23.55 -9.01 -1.80
CA LEU A 72 -22.92 -9.96 -2.73
C LEU A 72 -21.46 -9.57 -3.02
N TYR A 73 -21.20 -8.28 -3.27
CA TYR A 73 -19.85 -7.78 -3.51
C TYR A 73 -18.96 -7.92 -2.26
N GLU A 74 -19.47 -7.59 -1.08
CA GLU A 74 -18.77 -7.71 0.20
C GLU A 74 -18.39 -9.17 0.49
N MET A 75 -19.33 -10.10 0.30
CA MET A 75 -19.04 -11.54 0.39
C MET A 75 -17.95 -11.98 -0.61
N SER A 76 -17.90 -11.38 -1.80
CA SER A 76 -16.82 -11.69 -2.77
C SER A 76 -15.45 -11.30 -2.23
N ARG A 77 -15.34 -10.21 -1.46
CA ARG A 77 -14.09 -9.77 -0.83
C ARG A 77 -13.73 -10.65 0.36
N GLU A 78 -14.70 -11.05 1.17
CA GLU A 78 -14.49 -12.02 2.26
C GLU A 78 -13.95 -13.37 1.73
N LYS A 79 -14.48 -13.85 0.59
CA LYS A 79 -13.95 -15.06 -0.06
C LYS A 79 -12.53 -14.88 -0.57
N LEU A 80 -12.22 -13.73 -1.16
CA LEU A 80 -10.87 -13.41 -1.60
C LEU A 80 -9.87 -13.36 -0.44
N GLU A 81 -10.27 -12.78 0.69
CA GLU A 81 -9.43 -12.72 1.90
C GLU A 81 -9.12 -14.11 2.49
N ASN A 82 -10.01 -15.08 2.27
CA ASN A 82 -9.83 -16.48 2.69
C ASN A 82 -9.17 -17.36 1.59
N ASP A 83 -8.54 -16.75 0.60
CA ASP A 83 -7.89 -17.42 -0.55
C ASP A 83 -8.82 -18.31 -1.41
N ASP A 84 -10.15 -18.16 -1.28
CA ASP A 84 -11.17 -18.86 -2.08
C ASP A 84 -11.51 -18.03 -3.34
N ILE A 85 -10.52 -17.96 -4.24
CA ILE A 85 -10.57 -17.09 -5.43
C ILE A 85 -11.73 -17.48 -6.36
N ASP A 86 -11.98 -18.77 -6.57
CA ASP A 86 -13.08 -19.23 -7.43
C ASP A 86 -14.46 -18.81 -6.88
N ALA A 87 -14.65 -18.80 -5.54
CA ALA A 87 -15.88 -18.32 -4.92
C ALA A 87 -16.02 -16.81 -5.02
N SER A 88 -14.92 -16.08 -4.85
CA SER A 88 -14.89 -14.65 -5.10
C SER A 88 -15.33 -14.33 -6.54
N VAL A 89 -14.78 -15.03 -7.54
CA VAL A 89 -15.15 -14.85 -8.95
C VAL A 89 -16.63 -15.17 -9.21
N SER A 90 -17.16 -16.24 -8.61
CA SER A 90 -18.61 -16.57 -8.73
C SER A 90 -19.48 -15.45 -8.19
N LEU A 91 -19.19 -14.96 -6.98
CA LEU A 91 -19.93 -13.88 -6.34
C LEU A 91 -19.83 -12.57 -7.13
N VAL A 92 -18.65 -12.24 -7.67
CA VAL A 92 -18.46 -11.05 -8.54
C VAL A 92 -19.35 -11.11 -9.78
N PHE A 93 -19.40 -12.25 -10.47
CA PHE A 93 -20.30 -12.43 -11.61
C PHE A 93 -21.77 -12.41 -11.19
N GLY A 94 -22.10 -12.98 -10.02
CA GLY A 94 -23.42 -12.88 -9.39
C GLY A 94 -23.84 -11.42 -9.18
N THR A 95 -22.96 -10.59 -8.61
CA THR A 95 -23.18 -9.14 -8.45
C THR A 95 -23.44 -8.46 -9.80
N ILE A 96 -22.64 -8.74 -10.84
CA ILE A 96 -22.81 -8.13 -12.17
C ILE A 96 -24.16 -8.52 -12.78
N HIS A 97 -24.53 -9.80 -12.72
CA HIS A 97 -25.78 -10.30 -13.27
C HIS A 97 -27.01 -9.77 -12.53
N GLU A 98 -26.88 -9.58 -11.22
CA GLU A 98 -27.91 -8.99 -10.38
C GLU A 98 -28.06 -7.48 -10.66
N ALA A 99 -26.96 -6.76 -10.83
CA ALA A 99 -27.01 -5.35 -11.25
C ALA A 99 -27.69 -5.18 -12.61
N ASP A 100 -27.39 -6.08 -13.56
CA ASP A 100 -28.05 -6.14 -14.85
C ASP A 100 -29.56 -6.48 -14.75
N ARG A 101 -29.95 -7.32 -13.78
CA ARG A 101 -31.36 -7.63 -13.50
C ARG A 101 -32.09 -6.39 -12.97
N ILE A 102 -31.49 -5.67 -12.02
CA ILE A 102 -32.02 -4.42 -11.48
C ILE A 102 -32.23 -3.40 -12.61
N LEU A 103 -31.22 -3.17 -13.46
CA LEU A 103 -31.33 -2.25 -14.60
C LEU A 103 -32.47 -2.59 -15.57
N ARG A 104 -32.76 -3.88 -15.79
CA ARG A 104 -33.86 -4.31 -16.67
C ARG A 104 -35.24 -4.19 -16.04
N ASN A 105 -35.32 -4.23 -14.71
CA ASN A 105 -36.58 -4.27 -13.97
C ASN A 105 -36.99 -2.90 -13.41
N THR A 106 -36.08 -1.93 -13.32
CA THR A 106 -36.38 -0.57 -12.88
C THR A 106 -36.94 0.25 -14.05
N GLU A 107 -38.11 0.87 -13.84
CA GLU A 107 -38.84 1.60 -14.88
C GLU A 107 -38.09 2.85 -15.37
N ASP A 108 -37.43 3.57 -14.46
CA ASP A 108 -36.63 4.75 -14.74
C ASP A 108 -35.23 4.57 -14.16
N ILE A 109 -34.27 4.21 -15.00
CA ILE A 109 -32.88 4.00 -14.58
C ILE A 109 -32.22 5.23 -13.93
N SER A 110 -32.77 6.44 -14.15
CA SER A 110 -32.24 7.66 -13.53
C SER A 110 -32.58 7.77 -12.03
N THR A 111 -33.49 6.94 -11.51
CA THR A 111 -33.80 6.86 -10.08
C THR A 111 -32.83 5.98 -9.31
N LEU A 112 -32.08 5.10 -10.00
CA LEU A 112 -31.10 4.23 -9.36
C LEU A 112 -30.04 5.07 -8.66
N PRO A 113 -29.74 4.82 -7.38
CA PRO A 113 -28.85 5.67 -6.60
C PRO A 113 -27.39 5.54 -7.05
N LYS A 114 -26.56 6.52 -6.69
CA LYS A 114 -25.09 6.46 -6.86
C LYS A 114 -24.49 5.15 -6.34
N ASP A 115 -25.00 4.64 -5.22
CA ASP A 115 -24.54 3.39 -4.61
C ASP A 115 -24.78 2.16 -5.49
N PHE A 116 -25.81 2.15 -6.34
CA PHE A 116 -26.01 1.09 -7.34
C PHE A 116 -24.86 1.06 -8.35
N HIS A 117 -24.54 2.22 -8.92
CA HIS A 117 -23.46 2.37 -9.90
C HIS A 117 -22.10 2.05 -9.28
N ALA A 118 -21.91 2.40 -8.01
CA ALA A 118 -20.70 2.11 -7.26
C ALA A 118 -20.51 0.60 -7.01
N ALA A 119 -21.56 -0.13 -6.61
CA ALA A 119 -21.51 -1.59 -6.45
C ALA A 119 -21.19 -2.27 -7.78
N TYR A 120 -21.90 -1.88 -8.84
CA TYR A 120 -21.70 -2.45 -10.17
C TYR A 120 -20.28 -2.14 -10.69
N SER A 121 -19.81 -0.90 -10.59
CA SER A 121 -18.43 -0.56 -10.94
C SER A 121 -17.40 -1.34 -10.13
N SER A 122 -17.63 -1.55 -8.83
CA SER A 122 -16.68 -2.26 -7.97
C SER A 122 -16.60 -3.74 -8.35
N ALA A 123 -17.73 -4.37 -8.69
CA ALA A 123 -17.77 -5.73 -9.20
C ALA A 123 -17.07 -5.87 -10.55
N LEU A 124 -17.30 -4.94 -11.49
CA LEU A 124 -16.56 -4.91 -12.77
C LEU A 124 -15.06 -4.78 -12.56
N LEU A 125 -14.63 -3.93 -11.62
CA LEU A 125 -13.23 -3.78 -11.26
C LEU A 125 -12.66 -5.07 -10.63
N ALA A 126 -13.43 -5.77 -9.81
CA ALA A 126 -13.01 -7.05 -9.25
C ALA A 126 -12.81 -8.14 -10.31
N VAL A 127 -13.55 -8.11 -11.43
CA VAL A 127 -13.24 -8.98 -12.58
C VAL A 127 -11.86 -8.68 -13.15
N SER A 128 -11.44 -7.41 -13.21
CA SER A 128 -10.10 -7.05 -13.66
C SER A 128 -9.00 -7.50 -12.67
N GLU A 129 -9.25 -7.38 -11.35
CA GLU A 129 -8.32 -7.87 -10.32
C GLU A 129 -8.13 -9.39 -10.40
N LEU A 130 -9.22 -10.12 -10.66
CA LEU A 130 -9.25 -11.58 -10.71
C LEU A 130 -9.21 -12.11 -12.15
N PHE A 131 -8.75 -11.30 -13.11
CA PHE A 131 -8.87 -11.59 -14.53
C PHE A 131 -8.19 -12.90 -14.93
N GLU A 132 -7.07 -13.25 -14.29
CA GLU A 132 -6.33 -14.50 -14.53
C GLU A 132 -7.23 -15.74 -14.40
N ILE A 133 -8.13 -15.75 -13.41
CA ILE A 133 -9.08 -16.85 -13.17
C ILE A 133 -10.40 -16.59 -13.88
N ALA A 134 -10.93 -15.37 -13.81
CA ALA A 134 -12.22 -14.99 -14.37
C ALA A 134 -12.28 -15.14 -15.90
N GLN A 135 -11.17 -14.92 -16.62
CA GLN A 135 -11.12 -15.05 -18.09
C GLN A 135 -11.53 -16.45 -18.59
N LYS A 136 -11.37 -17.50 -17.77
CA LYS A 136 -11.79 -18.88 -18.11
C LYS A 136 -13.30 -19.01 -18.30
N ARG A 137 -14.09 -18.06 -17.75
CA ARG A 137 -15.55 -18.00 -17.86
C ARG A 137 -16.02 -16.98 -18.91
N LEU A 138 -15.09 -16.31 -19.57
CA LEU A 138 -15.35 -15.22 -20.53
C LEU A 138 -15.01 -15.62 -21.96
N LYS A 139 -15.39 -14.76 -22.92
CA LYS A 139 -14.96 -14.93 -24.32
C LYS A 139 -13.51 -14.46 -24.46
N GLU A 140 -12.79 -15.07 -25.39
CA GLU A 140 -11.37 -14.78 -25.67
C GLU A 140 -11.09 -13.32 -26.07
N THR A 141 -12.12 -12.53 -26.41
CA THR A 141 -12.00 -11.12 -26.78
C THR A 141 -11.94 -10.17 -25.59
N ASN A 142 -12.29 -10.62 -24.39
CA ASN A 142 -12.27 -9.79 -23.19
C ASN A 142 -10.84 -9.59 -22.68
N THR A 143 -10.56 -8.44 -22.09
CA THR A 143 -9.25 -8.13 -21.48
C THR A 143 -9.43 -7.53 -20.08
N GLU A 144 -8.41 -7.66 -19.23
CA GLU A 144 -8.35 -6.97 -17.93
C GLU A 144 -8.65 -5.47 -18.08
N GLU A 145 -7.97 -4.81 -19.04
CA GLU A 145 -8.15 -3.38 -19.32
C GLU A 145 -9.59 -3.04 -19.70
N SER A 146 -10.28 -3.90 -20.48
CA SER A 146 -11.67 -3.66 -20.86
C SER A 146 -12.63 -3.66 -19.66
N TYR A 147 -12.33 -4.43 -18.61
CA TYR A 147 -13.12 -4.42 -17.37
C TYR A 147 -12.82 -3.20 -16.50
N ILE A 148 -11.58 -2.72 -16.50
CA ILE A 148 -11.23 -1.43 -15.88
C ILE A 148 -11.97 -0.29 -16.59
N ASP A 149 -11.97 -0.27 -17.92
CA ASP A 149 -12.68 0.74 -18.71
C ASP A 149 -14.19 0.68 -18.46
N ALA A 150 -14.79 -0.53 -18.43
CA ALA A 150 -16.19 -0.72 -18.09
C ALA A 150 -16.53 -0.26 -16.66
N ALA A 151 -15.64 -0.50 -15.69
CA ALA A 151 -15.81 0.00 -14.32
C ALA A 151 -15.81 1.53 -14.28
N ILE A 152 -14.86 2.18 -14.96
CA ILE A 152 -14.80 3.64 -15.08
C ILE A 152 -16.09 4.19 -15.70
N GLU A 153 -16.53 3.64 -16.83
CA GLU A 153 -17.75 4.08 -17.51
C GLU A 153 -18.99 3.90 -16.63
N ARG A 154 -19.15 2.75 -15.98
CA ARG A 154 -20.28 2.48 -15.08
C ARG A 154 -20.32 3.45 -13.90
N ALA A 155 -19.17 3.75 -13.30
CA ALA A 155 -19.08 4.70 -12.20
C ALA A 155 -19.35 6.14 -12.66
N GLN A 156 -18.87 6.53 -13.86
CA GLN A 156 -19.16 7.84 -14.42
C GLN A 156 -20.66 8.04 -14.69
N LEU A 157 -21.38 7.01 -15.14
CA LEU A 157 -22.85 7.08 -15.27
C LEU A 157 -23.55 7.36 -13.94
N GLY A 158 -22.94 6.97 -12.82
CA GLY A 158 -23.47 7.24 -11.48
C GLY A 158 -23.30 8.69 -11.03
N LEU A 159 -22.52 9.53 -11.72
CA LEU A 159 -22.29 10.91 -11.29
C LEU A 159 -23.59 11.74 -11.33
N ASP A 160 -24.46 11.47 -12.30
CA ASP A 160 -25.74 12.15 -12.46
C ASP A 160 -26.88 11.54 -11.63
N ALA A 161 -26.63 10.39 -10.98
CA ALA A 161 -27.60 9.67 -10.17
C ALA A 161 -27.85 10.34 -8.80
N PRO A 162 -29.04 10.16 -8.18
CA PRO A 162 -29.31 10.67 -6.84
C PRO A 162 -28.58 9.88 -5.75
N GLY A 163 -28.45 10.45 -4.55
CA GLY A 163 -27.89 9.75 -3.38
C GLY A 163 -26.47 10.15 -2.99
N ASN A 164 -25.98 9.51 -1.92
CA ASN A 164 -24.66 9.75 -1.32
C ASN A 164 -23.54 9.38 -2.31
N GLU A 165 -22.48 10.19 -2.37
CA GLU A 165 -21.41 10.03 -3.35
C GLU A 165 -20.21 9.21 -2.84
N SER A 166 -20.16 8.86 -1.56
CA SER A 166 -18.95 8.29 -0.92
C SER A 166 -18.51 6.97 -1.55
N ARG A 167 -19.44 6.01 -1.71
CA ARG A 167 -19.10 4.72 -2.35
C ARG A 167 -18.75 4.91 -3.83
N LEU A 168 -19.44 5.83 -4.53
CA LEU A 168 -19.18 6.12 -5.94
C LEU A 168 -17.81 6.76 -6.16
N PHE A 169 -17.42 7.71 -5.31
CA PHE A 169 -16.12 8.38 -5.37
C PHE A 169 -14.99 7.38 -5.10
N LEU A 170 -15.19 6.47 -4.15
CA LEU A 170 -14.23 5.39 -3.90
C LEU A 170 -14.12 4.47 -5.13
N ALA A 171 -15.23 4.07 -5.74
CA ALA A 171 -15.23 3.24 -6.95
C ALA A 171 -14.53 3.93 -8.14
N LEU A 172 -14.81 5.22 -8.38
CA LEU A 172 -14.14 6.03 -9.41
C LEU A 172 -12.63 6.09 -9.17
N ALA A 173 -12.21 6.46 -7.95
CA ALA A 173 -10.80 6.58 -7.61
C ALA A 173 -10.05 5.25 -7.78
N ARG A 174 -10.62 4.14 -7.29
CA ARG A 174 -10.06 2.80 -7.45
C ARG A 174 -9.88 2.46 -8.93
N ALA A 175 -10.92 2.62 -9.75
CA ALA A 175 -10.87 2.28 -11.16
C ALA A 175 -9.87 3.15 -11.95
N TYR A 176 -9.76 4.45 -11.64
CA TYR A 176 -8.76 5.30 -12.26
C TYR A 176 -7.32 4.92 -11.88
N LEU A 177 -7.07 4.53 -10.63
CA LEU A 177 -5.73 4.09 -10.21
C LEU A 177 -5.35 2.74 -10.86
N GLU A 178 -6.28 1.80 -10.97
CA GLU A 178 -6.03 0.57 -11.73
C GLU A 178 -5.75 0.83 -13.21
N LYS A 179 -6.44 1.81 -13.81
CA LYS A 179 -6.13 2.25 -15.18
C LYS A 179 -4.72 2.82 -15.30
N VAL A 180 -4.25 3.59 -14.31
CA VAL A 180 -2.87 4.07 -14.27
C VAL A 180 -1.88 2.89 -14.27
N ARG A 181 -2.08 1.89 -13.40
CA ARG A 181 -1.20 0.72 -13.34
C ARG A 181 -1.10 0.02 -14.70
N VAL A 182 -2.23 -0.23 -15.36
CA VAL A 182 -2.26 -0.88 -16.68
C VAL A 182 -1.60 0.01 -17.74
N LEU A 183 -1.83 1.33 -17.73
CA LEU A 183 -1.19 2.25 -18.69
C LEU A 183 0.34 2.31 -18.54
N VAL A 184 0.86 2.26 -17.30
CA VAL A 184 2.32 2.14 -17.06
C VAL A 184 2.84 0.84 -17.65
N TRP A 185 2.16 -0.29 -17.40
CA TRP A 185 2.56 -1.57 -17.99
C TRP A 185 2.52 -1.54 -19.53
N ARG A 186 1.47 -0.96 -20.13
CA ARG A 186 1.36 -0.83 -21.59
C ARG A 186 2.46 0.06 -22.17
N HIS A 187 2.79 1.18 -21.52
CA HIS A 187 3.92 2.03 -21.94
C HIS A 187 5.23 1.24 -22.05
N ASP A 188 5.50 0.34 -21.11
CA ASP A 188 6.74 -0.42 -21.06
C ASP A 188 6.76 -1.64 -22.02
N ASN A 189 5.59 -2.13 -22.45
CA ASN A 189 5.46 -3.38 -23.22
C ASN A 189 4.87 -3.22 -24.63
N GLU A 190 4.18 -2.12 -24.93
CA GLU A 190 3.60 -1.83 -26.25
C GLU A 190 4.43 -0.80 -27.03
N GLU A 191 4.97 -1.23 -28.18
CA GLU A 191 5.78 -0.36 -29.05
C GLU A 191 5.04 0.91 -29.51
N SER A 192 3.71 0.86 -29.60
CA SER A 192 2.85 1.99 -29.96
C SER A 192 2.91 3.15 -28.95
N LEU A 193 3.26 2.89 -27.69
CA LEU A 193 3.31 3.86 -26.60
C LEU A 193 4.73 4.22 -26.16
N ALA A 194 5.75 3.49 -26.63
CA ALA A 194 7.14 3.62 -26.18
C ALA A 194 7.75 5.04 -26.33
N ASN A 195 7.20 5.88 -27.19
CA ASN A 195 7.66 7.26 -27.41
C ASN A 195 6.79 8.33 -26.75
N ILE A 196 5.72 7.94 -26.04
CA ILE A 196 4.85 8.88 -25.31
C ILE A 196 5.29 8.90 -23.86
N PRO A 197 5.71 10.04 -23.29
CA PRO A 197 6.10 10.10 -21.88
C PRO A 197 5.03 9.51 -20.97
N VAL A 198 5.42 8.57 -20.10
CA VAL A 198 4.50 7.89 -19.18
C VAL A 198 3.64 8.87 -18.37
N THR A 199 4.19 10.00 -17.92
CA THR A 199 3.44 11.00 -17.16
C THR A 199 2.37 11.70 -18.01
N GLN A 200 2.60 11.88 -19.31
CA GLN A 200 1.59 12.40 -20.24
C GLN A 200 0.43 11.39 -20.42
N LEU A 201 0.71 10.09 -20.37
CA LEU A 201 -0.31 9.04 -20.47
C LEU A 201 -1.19 8.96 -19.21
N VAL A 202 -0.59 9.04 -18.03
CA VAL A 202 -1.28 8.69 -16.78
C VAL A 202 -1.75 9.88 -15.95
N ASN A 203 -1.16 11.08 -16.08
CA ASN A 203 -1.56 12.26 -15.31
C ASN A 203 -3.07 12.56 -15.38
N PRO A 204 -3.75 12.47 -16.55
CA PRO A 204 -5.20 12.71 -16.61
C PRO A 204 -6.02 11.76 -15.72
N TYR A 205 -5.53 10.55 -15.46
CA TYR A 205 -6.17 9.56 -14.59
C TYR A 205 -5.79 9.78 -13.13
N ILE A 206 -4.55 10.16 -12.84
CA ILE A 206 -4.09 10.57 -11.50
C ILE A 206 -4.88 11.77 -10.99
N GLU A 207 -5.04 12.82 -11.81
CA GLU A 207 -5.81 14.01 -11.47
C GLU A 207 -7.26 13.67 -11.12
N LYS A 208 -7.90 12.82 -11.93
CA LYS A 208 -9.27 12.35 -11.67
C LYS A 208 -9.34 11.49 -10.41
N ALA A 209 -8.38 10.60 -10.16
CA ALA A 209 -8.36 9.83 -8.92
C ALA A 209 -8.28 10.76 -7.70
N ILE A 210 -7.35 11.72 -7.70
CA ILE A 210 -7.20 12.70 -6.62
C ILE A 210 -8.48 13.54 -6.44
N GLN A 211 -9.14 13.93 -7.54
CA GLN A 211 -10.41 14.67 -7.50
C GLN A 211 -11.47 13.95 -6.65
N TYR A 212 -11.58 12.63 -6.75
CA TYR A 212 -12.57 11.84 -6.00
C TYR A 212 -12.06 11.33 -4.64
N LEU A 213 -10.75 11.20 -4.44
CA LEU A 213 -10.16 10.84 -3.15
C LEU A 213 -10.20 12.01 -2.15
N ARG A 214 -10.00 13.24 -2.61
CA ARG A 214 -9.91 14.42 -1.75
C ARG A 214 -11.16 14.65 -0.89
N PRO A 215 -12.41 14.58 -1.41
CA PRO A 215 -13.61 14.65 -0.59
C PRO A 215 -13.66 13.57 0.48
N LEU A 216 -13.30 12.33 0.14
CA LEU A 216 -13.33 11.19 1.07
C LEU A 216 -12.37 11.37 2.26
N ALA A 217 -11.26 12.07 2.06
CA ALA A 217 -10.29 12.35 3.11
C ALA A 217 -10.74 13.46 4.09
N GLN A 218 -11.70 14.31 3.72
CA GLN A 218 -12.18 15.37 4.61
C GLN A 218 -12.93 14.80 5.81
N ASP A 219 -12.77 15.40 7.00
CA ASP A 219 -13.49 14.99 8.21
C ASP A 219 -15.02 15.11 8.08
N SER A 220 -15.50 15.92 7.13
CA SER A 220 -16.94 16.04 6.81
C SER A 220 -17.53 14.77 6.18
N THR A 221 -16.70 13.91 5.58
CA THR A 221 -17.13 12.62 5.07
C THR A 221 -16.93 11.58 6.18
N GLU A 222 -18.02 11.19 6.81
CA GLU A 222 -18.04 10.15 7.83
C GLU A 222 -17.55 8.81 7.27
N TYR A 223 -17.10 7.92 8.17
CA TYR A 223 -16.75 6.56 7.80
C TYR A 223 -17.94 5.83 7.17
N PHE A 224 -17.67 5.00 6.17
CA PHE A 224 -18.64 4.09 5.55
C PHE A 224 -17.98 2.72 5.36
N ASP A 225 -18.78 1.67 5.47
CA ASP A 225 -18.39 0.25 5.43
C ASP A 225 -17.55 -0.17 4.22
N ALA A 226 -17.79 0.39 3.03
CA ALA A 226 -17.01 0.08 1.84
C ALA A 226 -15.58 0.68 1.87
N LEU A 227 -15.28 1.62 2.77
CA LEU A 227 -13.94 2.19 2.98
C LEU A 227 -13.11 1.27 3.89
N THR A 228 -12.75 0.10 3.37
CA THR A 228 -11.92 -0.89 4.08
C THR A 228 -10.44 -0.76 3.67
N PRO A 229 -9.49 -1.32 4.45
CA PRO A 229 -8.09 -1.39 4.03
C PRO A 229 -7.89 -2.10 2.68
N ASP A 230 -8.65 -3.16 2.37
CA ASP A 230 -8.60 -3.82 1.06
C ASP A 230 -9.08 -2.88 -0.07
N SER A 231 -10.15 -2.11 0.19
CA SER A 231 -10.67 -1.12 -0.77
C SER A 231 -9.64 -0.02 -1.10
N LEU A 232 -8.65 0.21 -0.23
CA LEU A 232 -7.63 1.23 -0.39
C LEU A 232 -6.32 0.72 -1.00
N ARG A 233 -6.21 -0.59 -1.30
CA ARG A 233 -5.01 -1.16 -1.97
C ARG A 233 -4.58 -0.40 -3.24
N PRO A 234 -5.48 0.11 -4.11
CA PRO A 234 -5.05 0.92 -5.26
C PRO A 234 -4.28 2.19 -4.90
N LEU A 235 -4.36 2.70 -3.65
CA LEU A 235 -3.56 3.84 -3.20
C LEU A 235 -2.05 3.58 -3.26
N TYR A 236 -1.59 2.33 -3.20
CA TYR A 236 -0.18 2.00 -3.42
C TYR A 236 0.30 2.39 -4.84
N ILE A 237 -0.60 2.37 -5.84
CA ILE A 237 -0.29 2.84 -7.20
C ILE A 237 -0.02 4.34 -7.18
N LEU A 238 -0.86 5.10 -6.47
CA LEU A 238 -0.68 6.55 -6.31
C LEU A 238 0.61 6.88 -5.55
N SER A 239 0.87 6.23 -4.42
CA SER A 239 2.10 6.45 -3.63
C SER A 239 3.36 6.16 -4.46
N SER A 240 3.39 5.03 -5.17
CA SER A 240 4.54 4.66 -6.00
C SER A 240 4.73 5.58 -7.21
N TYR A 241 3.64 6.05 -7.83
CA TYR A 241 3.69 7.03 -8.90
C TYR A 241 4.30 8.36 -8.43
N LEU A 242 3.84 8.87 -7.29
CA LEU A 242 4.37 10.11 -6.71
C LEU A 242 5.83 9.98 -6.30
N PHE A 243 6.25 8.80 -5.82
CA PHE A 243 7.66 8.56 -5.52
C PHE A 243 8.52 8.54 -6.79
N GLN A 244 8.08 7.84 -7.82
CA GLN A 244 8.86 7.66 -9.05
C GLN A 244 8.96 8.94 -9.91
N PHE A 245 7.89 9.75 -9.94
CA PHE A 245 7.80 10.96 -10.76
C PHE A 245 7.64 12.23 -9.91
N GLY A 246 8.06 12.16 -8.64
CA GLY A 246 7.90 13.24 -7.66
C GLY A 246 8.61 14.52 -8.04
N ASP A 247 9.68 14.42 -8.83
CA ASP A 247 10.46 15.53 -9.37
C ASP A 247 9.66 16.45 -10.32
N GLN A 248 8.53 15.99 -10.85
CA GLN A 248 7.62 16.78 -11.69
C GLN A 248 6.60 17.59 -10.90
N PHE A 249 6.46 17.34 -9.60
CA PHE A 249 5.47 17.97 -8.74
C PHE A 249 6.12 18.92 -7.74
N SER A 250 5.38 19.94 -7.30
CA SER A 250 5.84 20.79 -6.21
C SER A 250 5.77 20.03 -4.88
N GLU A 251 6.66 20.36 -3.94
CA GLU A 251 6.63 19.83 -2.57
C GLU A 251 5.25 19.99 -1.92
N ALA A 252 4.58 21.13 -2.13
CA ALA A 252 3.24 21.39 -1.61
C ALA A 252 2.19 20.43 -2.18
N PHE A 253 2.29 20.06 -3.46
CA PHE A 253 1.40 19.06 -4.06
C PHE A 253 1.67 17.66 -3.48
N LEU A 254 2.93 17.28 -3.34
CA LEU A 254 3.31 16.00 -2.74
C LEU A 254 2.79 15.87 -1.31
N LEU A 255 2.97 16.91 -0.49
CA LEU A 255 2.46 16.97 0.88
C LEU A 255 0.94 16.83 0.94
N ASP A 256 0.22 17.56 0.08
CA ASP A 256 -1.24 17.51 0.01
C ASP A 256 -1.74 16.11 -0.35
N VAL A 257 -1.23 15.50 -1.42
CA VAL A 257 -1.68 14.16 -1.85
C VAL A 257 -1.25 13.07 -0.86
N CYS A 258 -0.04 13.11 -0.31
CA CYS A 258 0.39 12.16 0.71
C CYS A 258 -0.45 12.27 2.00
N SER A 259 -0.92 13.47 2.35
CA SER A 259 -1.84 13.65 3.48
C SER A 259 -3.22 13.04 3.21
N ILE A 260 -3.73 13.13 1.98
CA ILE A 260 -4.98 12.47 1.55
C ILE A 260 -4.85 10.95 1.68
N ILE A 261 -3.76 10.37 1.16
CA ILE A 261 -3.51 8.92 1.23
C ILE A 261 -3.46 8.46 2.69
N THR A 262 -2.70 9.17 3.53
CA THR A 262 -2.55 8.86 4.96
C THR A 262 -3.90 8.94 5.69
N ALA A 263 -4.67 10.01 5.46
CA ALA A 263 -5.97 10.23 6.09
C ALA A 263 -6.97 9.11 5.73
N LEU A 264 -6.98 8.64 4.48
CA LEU A 264 -7.87 7.55 4.05
C LEU A 264 -7.52 6.22 4.71
N TRP A 265 -6.24 5.86 4.76
CA TRP A 265 -5.82 4.64 5.45
C TRP A 265 -6.22 4.65 6.93
N LEU A 266 -5.95 5.74 7.64
CA LEU A 266 -6.35 5.89 9.04
C LEU A 266 -7.88 5.88 9.21
N LYS A 267 -8.61 6.54 8.31
CA LYS A 267 -10.09 6.57 8.34
C LYS A 267 -10.69 5.18 8.14
N SER A 268 -10.10 4.33 7.29
CA SER A 268 -10.58 2.97 7.05
C SER A 268 -10.56 2.04 8.27
N VAL A 269 -9.84 2.44 9.33
CA VAL A 269 -9.69 1.67 10.58
C VAL A 269 -9.99 2.53 11.82
N VAL A 270 -10.82 3.58 11.64
CA VAL A 270 -11.15 4.53 12.70
C VAL A 270 -11.99 3.91 13.81
N ASP A 271 -12.79 2.86 13.51
CA ASP A 271 -13.55 2.14 14.52
C ASP A 271 -12.59 1.47 15.52
N PRO A 272 -12.66 1.79 16.82
CA PRO A 272 -11.84 1.13 17.84
C PRO A 272 -11.97 -0.39 17.84
N ASN A 273 -13.10 -0.94 17.33
CA ASN A 273 -13.38 -2.37 17.25
C ASN A 273 -12.91 -3.03 15.95
N THR A 274 -12.34 -2.29 15.00
CA THR A 274 -11.75 -2.90 13.79
C THR A 274 -10.74 -3.98 14.20
N PRO A 275 -10.86 -5.21 13.68
CA PRO A 275 -9.94 -6.30 13.97
C PRO A 275 -8.46 -5.90 13.79
N ALA A 276 -7.58 -6.43 14.64
CA ALA A 276 -6.15 -6.09 14.62
C ALA A 276 -5.50 -6.35 13.26
N TYR A 277 -5.94 -7.40 12.55
CA TYR A 277 -5.51 -7.73 11.19
C TYR A 277 -5.68 -6.55 10.21
N TYR A 278 -6.88 -5.97 10.13
CA TYR A 278 -7.16 -4.84 9.25
C TYR A 278 -6.44 -3.56 9.71
N LYS A 279 -6.31 -3.34 11.02
CA LYS A 279 -5.51 -2.24 11.56
C LYS A 279 -4.04 -2.35 11.13
N LEU A 280 -3.47 -3.56 11.15
CA LEU A 280 -2.10 -3.79 10.67
C LEU A 280 -1.96 -3.39 9.21
N ILE A 281 -2.85 -3.83 8.32
CA ILE A 281 -2.81 -3.49 6.88
C ILE A 281 -2.77 -1.97 6.67
N ALA A 282 -3.68 -1.23 7.33
CA ALA A 282 -3.73 0.23 7.18
C ALA A 282 -2.49 0.92 7.77
N GLN A 283 -2.03 0.50 8.94
CA GLN A 283 -0.86 1.12 9.60
C GLN A 283 0.44 0.82 8.83
N GLU A 284 0.58 -0.36 8.22
CA GLU A 284 1.69 -0.69 7.31
C GLU A 284 1.74 0.27 6.11
N ALA A 285 0.59 0.56 5.51
CA ALA A 285 0.48 1.52 4.42
C ALA A 285 0.84 2.96 4.87
N VAL A 286 0.42 3.36 6.08
CA VAL A 286 0.79 4.66 6.67
C VAL A 286 2.29 4.73 6.94
N LEU A 287 2.87 3.69 7.54
CA LEU A 287 4.32 3.61 7.78
C LEU A 287 5.09 3.74 6.48
N ASN A 288 4.68 3.02 5.44
CA ASN A 288 5.31 3.09 4.12
C ASN A 288 5.25 4.51 3.54
N ASN A 289 4.12 5.22 3.65
CA ASN A 289 4.03 6.61 3.19
C ASN A 289 4.97 7.53 3.98
N TYR A 290 5.05 7.38 5.30
CA TYR A 290 5.94 8.21 6.13
C TYR A 290 7.42 7.97 5.82
N THR A 291 7.85 6.71 5.68
CA THR A 291 9.25 6.41 5.33
C THR A 291 9.59 6.88 3.91
N THR A 292 8.68 6.70 2.95
CA THR A 292 8.88 7.17 1.57
C THR A 292 9.01 8.70 1.50
N PHE A 293 8.24 9.43 2.30
CA PHE A 293 8.33 10.90 2.34
C PHE A 293 9.58 11.39 3.07
N ALA A 294 10.06 10.65 4.07
CA ALA A 294 11.37 10.89 4.66
C ALA A 294 12.49 10.69 3.63
N GLU A 295 12.46 9.57 2.89
CA GLU A 295 13.41 9.26 1.81
C GLU A 295 13.44 10.35 0.73
N TYR A 296 12.29 10.89 0.35
CA TYR A 296 12.22 12.03 -0.58
C TYR A 296 13.08 13.22 -0.10
N TYR A 297 12.99 13.61 1.17
CA TYR A 297 13.82 14.68 1.70
C TYR A 297 15.29 14.29 1.86
N MET A 298 15.59 13.03 2.18
CA MET A 298 16.96 12.53 2.25
C MET A 298 17.64 12.54 0.86
N ASP A 299 16.92 12.15 -0.19
CA ASP A 299 17.40 12.23 -1.56
C ASP A 299 17.63 13.70 -2.00
N LEU A 300 16.82 14.65 -1.53
CA LEU A 300 17.07 16.08 -1.74
C LEU A 300 18.29 16.58 -0.95
N LEU A 301 18.50 16.08 0.27
CA LEU A 301 19.67 16.43 1.09
C LEU A 301 20.98 16.05 0.41
N ASP A 302 21.04 14.86 -0.19
CA ASP A 302 22.22 14.38 -0.91
C ASP A 302 22.58 15.25 -2.12
N ASN A 303 21.62 15.99 -2.67
CA ASN A 303 21.79 16.81 -3.88
C ASN A 303 21.81 18.32 -3.62
N SER A 304 21.45 18.79 -2.43
CA SER A 304 21.25 20.21 -2.16
C SER A 304 22.45 20.87 -1.48
N GLU A 305 22.93 21.98 -2.05
CA GLU A 305 23.89 22.88 -1.40
C GLU A 305 23.22 23.92 -0.48
N SER A 306 21.88 24.01 -0.48
CA SER A 306 21.11 25.03 0.25
C SER A 306 19.92 24.44 1.00
N ASN A 307 19.49 25.11 2.07
CA ASN A 307 18.35 24.68 2.91
C ASN A 307 18.51 23.29 3.58
N VAL A 308 19.75 22.83 3.78
CA VAL A 308 20.06 21.54 4.41
C VAL A 308 19.38 21.41 5.78
N ASP A 309 19.43 22.44 6.62
CA ASP A 309 18.79 22.42 7.94
C ASP A 309 17.26 22.24 7.86
N ASP A 310 16.59 22.88 6.90
CA ASP A 310 15.13 22.75 6.71
C ASP A 310 14.77 21.33 6.26
N LEU A 311 15.52 20.79 5.30
CA LEU A 311 15.33 19.44 4.78
C LEU A 311 15.60 18.38 5.86
N ILE A 312 16.65 18.52 6.68
CA ILE A 312 16.93 17.63 7.83
C ILE A 312 15.77 17.65 8.82
N ASN A 313 15.27 18.83 9.17
CA ASN A 313 14.16 18.95 10.13
C ASN A 313 12.87 18.30 9.59
N LYS A 314 12.58 18.47 8.30
CA LYS A 314 11.45 17.83 7.62
C LYS A 314 11.60 16.30 7.61
N ALA A 315 12.73 15.78 7.11
CA ALA A 315 13.01 14.35 7.09
C ALA A 315 12.92 13.72 8.49
N SER A 316 13.51 14.37 9.50
CA SER A 316 13.46 13.93 10.90
C SER A 316 12.02 13.87 11.43
N SER A 317 11.17 14.83 11.08
CA SER A 317 9.75 14.79 11.47
C SER A 317 9.03 13.57 10.88
N TRP A 318 9.26 13.24 9.61
CA TRP A 318 8.64 12.08 8.97
C TRP A 318 9.17 10.74 9.51
N LEU A 319 10.47 10.67 9.82
CA LEU A 319 11.05 9.48 10.47
C LEU A 319 10.51 9.29 11.89
N ASN A 320 10.32 10.37 12.66
CA ASN A 320 9.69 10.27 13.98
C ASN A 320 8.22 9.81 13.88
N ASN A 321 7.44 10.33 12.92
CA ASN A 321 6.11 9.81 12.63
C ASN A 321 6.15 8.32 12.24
N SER A 322 7.19 7.88 11.52
CA SER A 322 7.41 6.48 11.18
C SER A 322 7.69 5.62 12.42
N VAL A 323 8.48 6.12 13.39
CA VAL A 323 8.70 5.44 14.68
C VAL A 323 7.38 5.30 15.45
N ASP A 324 6.57 6.35 15.51
CA ASP A 324 5.29 6.33 16.21
C ASP A 324 4.32 5.32 15.59
N THR A 325 4.18 5.32 14.26
CA THR A 325 3.36 4.31 13.55
C THR A 325 3.93 2.91 13.70
N TRP A 326 5.25 2.73 13.67
CA TRP A 326 5.88 1.43 13.92
C TRP A 326 5.55 0.90 15.32
N ASN A 327 5.55 1.76 16.35
CA ASN A 327 5.16 1.35 17.71
C ASN A 327 3.70 0.88 17.78
N VAL A 328 2.80 1.50 17.00
CA VAL A 328 1.40 1.05 16.86
C VAL A 328 1.34 -0.32 16.22
N ILE A 329 2.05 -0.53 15.10
CA ILE A 329 2.14 -1.82 14.40
C ILE A 329 2.68 -2.90 15.35
N TYR A 330 3.79 -2.64 16.02
CA TYR A 330 4.40 -3.58 16.97
C TYR A 330 3.49 -3.89 18.16
N THR A 331 2.62 -2.95 18.56
CA THR A 331 1.61 -3.21 19.60
C THR A 331 0.52 -4.16 19.13
N LEU A 332 0.13 -4.07 17.86
CA LEU A 332 -0.87 -4.94 17.23
C LEU A 332 -0.31 -6.33 16.89
N ASP A 333 0.97 -6.38 16.48
CA ASP A 333 1.69 -7.60 16.10
C ASP A 333 3.14 -7.53 16.58
N LYS A 334 3.46 -8.24 17.66
CA LYS A 334 4.77 -8.23 18.33
C LYS A 334 5.79 -9.15 17.67
N SER A 335 5.72 -9.29 16.34
CA SER A 335 6.60 -10.20 15.64
C SER A 335 8.05 -9.71 15.67
N PRO A 336 9.04 -10.53 16.08
CA PRO A 336 10.42 -10.08 16.30
C PRO A 336 11.11 -9.50 15.06
N GLU A 337 10.79 -9.96 13.85
CA GLU A 337 11.36 -9.44 12.61
C GLU A 337 11.05 -7.96 12.37
N ARG A 338 9.98 -7.43 12.97
CA ARG A 338 9.61 -6.01 12.86
C ARG A 338 10.65 -5.08 13.49
N LEU A 339 11.43 -5.58 14.46
CA LEU A 339 12.53 -4.85 15.06
C LEU A 339 13.60 -4.45 14.04
N LEU A 340 13.75 -5.21 12.94
CA LEU A 340 14.67 -4.86 11.86
C LEU A 340 14.20 -3.58 11.13
N LYS A 341 12.90 -3.41 10.91
CA LYS A 341 12.35 -2.18 10.33
C LYS A 341 12.49 -0.98 11.27
N LEU A 342 12.38 -1.17 12.59
CA LEU A 342 12.70 -0.12 13.56
C LEU A 342 14.17 0.29 13.44
N ALA A 343 15.07 -0.68 13.34
CA ALA A 343 16.49 -0.42 13.20
C ALA A 343 16.79 0.40 11.93
N ASP A 344 16.14 0.10 10.80
CA ASP A 344 16.27 0.88 9.57
C ASP A 344 15.90 2.36 9.79
N ILE A 345 14.73 2.64 10.38
CA ILE A 345 14.27 4.01 10.66
C ILE A 345 15.25 4.73 11.59
N LYS A 346 15.80 4.03 12.57
CA LYS A 346 16.79 4.60 13.51
C LYS A 346 18.14 4.87 12.85
N MET A 347 18.58 4.02 11.93
CA MET A 347 19.78 4.27 11.13
C MET A 347 19.60 5.47 10.20
N ASP A 348 18.43 5.62 9.58
CA ASP A 348 18.11 6.79 8.76
C ASP A 348 18.08 8.09 9.60
N LEU A 349 17.51 8.05 10.81
CA LEU A 349 17.58 9.18 11.76
C LEU A 349 19.02 9.53 12.14
N ALA A 350 19.84 8.50 12.42
CA ALA A 350 21.25 8.69 12.74
C ALA A 350 22.07 9.28 11.58
N GLN A 351 21.67 9.02 10.33
CA GLN A 351 22.36 9.53 9.14
C GLN A 351 22.18 11.05 8.97
N ILE A 352 21.02 11.58 9.33
CA ILE A 352 20.67 12.99 9.04
C ILE A 352 20.77 13.92 10.26
N VAL A 353 20.77 13.38 11.48
CA VAL A 353 20.82 14.21 12.69
C VAL A 353 22.15 14.94 12.81
N GLN A 354 22.12 16.20 13.23
CA GLN A 354 23.28 17.08 13.20
C GLN A 354 24.20 16.94 14.42
N ASP A 355 23.68 16.45 15.54
CA ASP A 355 24.45 16.31 16.78
C ASP A 355 24.87 14.86 17.03
N GLU A 356 26.16 14.68 17.36
CA GLU A 356 26.77 13.37 17.60
C GLU A 356 26.10 12.61 18.75
N ALA A 357 25.58 13.31 19.77
CA ALA A 357 24.94 12.68 20.91
C ALA A 357 23.63 11.96 20.52
N SER A 358 22.79 12.61 19.70
CA SER A 358 21.58 12.01 19.16
C SER A 358 21.92 10.93 18.13
N GLN A 359 22.94 11.14 17.28
CA GLN A 359 23.42 10.12 16.35
C GLN A 359 23.81 8.83 17.09
N ASP A 360 24.64 8.94 18.13
CA ASP A 360 25.08 7.80 18.94
C ASP A 360 23.90 7.08 19.62
N ASN A 361 22.92 7.84 20.10
CA ASN A 361 21.71 7.28 20.71
C ASN A 361 20.87 6.49 19.69
N TYR A 362 20.64 7.05 18.49
CA TYR A 362 19.88 6.35 17.44
C TYR A 362 20.59 5.07 16.97
N LEU A 363 21.91 5.12 16.76
CA LEU A 363 22.69 3.94 16.41
C LEU A 363 22.67 2.88 17.53
N LYS A 364 22.68 3.30 18.79
CA LYS A 364 22.51 2.40 19.95
C LYS A 364 21.16 1.70 19.93
N GLU A 365 20.09 2.46 19.69
CA GLU A 365 18.72 1.93 19.59
C GLU A 365 18.59 0.94 18.42
N ALA A 366 19.12 1.27 17.24
CA ALA A 366 19.16 0.36 16.10
C ALA A 366 19.92 -0.94 16.43
N CYS A 367 21.08 -0.84 17.06
CA CYS A 367 21.89 -2.00 17.46
C CYS A 367 21.14 -2.89 18.48
N ASN A 368 20.46 -2.28 19.45
CA ASN A 368 19.65 -3.02 20.43
C ASN A 368 18.48 -3.74 19.75
N ALA A 369 17.76 -3.08 18.84
CA ALA A 369 16.65 -3.69 18.11
C ALA A 369 17.10 -4.90 17.28
N ILE A 370 18.24 -4.81 16.58
CA ILE A 370 18.79 -5.92 15.80
C ILE A 370 19.23 -7.08 16.72
N LYS A 371 19.91 -6.77 17.83
CA LYS A 371 20.32 -7.78 18.83
C LYS A 371 19.11 -8.49 19.45
N GLU A 372 18.03 -7.76 19.73
CA GLU A 372 16.79 -8.32 20.25
C GLU A 372 16.10 -9.21 19.20
N ALA A 373 16.05 -8.78 17.93
CA ALA A 373 15.53 -9.60 16.83
C ALA A 373 16.30 -10.93 16.72
N GLN A 374 17.64 -10.86 16.68
CA GLN A 374 18.51 -12.03 16.63
C GLN A 374 18.33 -12.93 17.86
N GLY A 375 18.23 -12.33 19.06
CA GLY A 375 17.99 -13.04 20.31
C GLY A 375 16.64 -13.77 20.36
N SER A 376 15.66 -13.28 19.61
CA SER A 376 14.34 -13.90 19.40
C SER A 376 14.28 -14.88 18.22
N GLY A 377 15.42 -15.18 17.60
CA GLY A 377 15.56 -16.21 16.56
C GLY A 377 15.44 -15.70 15.11
N VAL A 378 15.45 -14.39 14.88
CA VAL A 378 15.46 -13.83 13.52
C VAL A 378 16.84 -14.02 12.88
N GLU A 379 16.87 -14.60 11.69
CA GLU A 379 18.10 -14.72 10.90
C GLU A 379 18.49 -13.35 10.34
N LEU A 380 19.66 -12.84 10.75
CA LEU A 380 20.14 -11.54 10.31
C LEU A 380 20.76 -11.63 8.91
N SER A 381 20.43 -10.64 8.06
CA SER A 381 21.16 -10.44 6.80
C SER A 381 22.61 -10.02 7.07
N PRO A 382 23.54 -10.24 6.10
CA PRO A 382 24.93 -9.83 6.25
C PRO A 382 25.11 -8.35 6.63
N ASP A 383 24.26 -7.47 6.08
CA ASP A 383 24.31 -6.02 6.33
C ASP A 383 24.02 -5.70 7.81
N TYR A 384 23.05 -6.37 8.44
CA TYR A 384 22.75 -6.20 9.87
C TYR A 384 23.83 -6.81 10.78
N VAL A 385 24.42 -7.93 10.38
CA VAL A 385 25.54 -8.55 11.12
C VAL A 385 26.74 -7.61 11.12
N GLU A 386 27.13 -7.10 9.94
CA GLU A 386 28.24 -6.14 9.80
C GLU A 386 27.97 -4.88 10.62
N PHE A 387 26.73 -4.36 10.62
CA PHE A 387 26.36 -3.21 11.43
C PHE A 387 26.50 -3.47 12.94
N VAL A 388 26.03 -4.61 13.46
CA VAL A 388 26.10 -4.94 14.89
C VAL A 388 27.55 -5.14 15.35
N GLU A 389 28.37 -5.80 14.52
CA GLU A 389 29.80 -5.99 14.75
C GLU A 389 30.52 -4.65 14.74
N ALA A 390 30.29 -3.84 13.71
CA ALA A 390 30.82 -2.48 13.63
C ALA A 390 30.32 -1.63 14.80
N TYR A 391 29.08 -1.78 15.27
CA TYR A 391 28.62 -0.96 16.38
C TYR A 391 29.29 -1.34 17.72
N SER A 392 29.61 -2.62 17.90
CA SER A 392 30.16 -3.15 19.16
C SER A 392 31.68 -3.05 19.25
N ALA A 393 32.37 -2.84 18.12
CA ALA A 393 33.79 -2.50 18.04
C ALA A 393 34.05 -1.01 18.31
#